data_AF-A0A0K9NTP2-F1
#
_entry.id   AF-A0A0K9NTP2-F1
#
_cell.length_a   1.000
_cell.length_b   1.000
_cell.length_c   1.000
_cell.angle_alpha   90.00
_cell.angle_beta   90.00
_cell.angle_gamma   90.00
#
_symmetry.space_group_name_H-M   'P 1'
#
loop_
_entity.id
_entity.type
_entity.pdbx_description
1 polymer ?
#
loop_
_entity_poly.entity_id
_entity_poly.type
_entity_poly.pdbx_seq_one_letter_code
_entity_poly.pdbx_strand_id
1 'polypeptide(L)'
;MEMADMITTFSSEGALAVGNDIIYTPTLEDVGAYLVLCWLPTRNDGKPGEPVIAISNPVLAALPVVSNVCIKKLSSTAYVGERKYYGGHEGPNIYNWYRETAEGTTSIINGANSTIYEVTDFDYNFQLIFGYMPARSDSIVGELKLLEPTKTIFPELP
;
A
#
# COMPACT_ATOMS: atom_id res chain seq x y z
N MET A 1 25.58 21.43 -22.51
CA MET A 1 24.67 20.88 -21.50
C MET A 1 25.50 20.72 -20.25
N GLU A 2 25.37 21.65 -19.29
CA GLU A 2 25.97 21.47 -17.97
C GLU A 2 25.45 20.16 -17.40
N MET A 3 26.34 19.24 -17.00
CA MET A 3 25.91 18.07 -16.24
C MET A 3 25.59 18.56 -14.83
N ALA A 4 24.31 18.84 -14.59
CA ALA A 4 23.78 18.92 -13.23
C ALA A 4 23.86 17.53 -12.59
N ASP A 5 23.95 17.47 -11.27
CA ASP A 5 23.95 16.22 -10.51
C ASP A 5 22.68 15.44 -10.88
N MET A 6 22.84 14.28 -11.53
CA MET A 6 21.70 13.51 -12.06
C MET A 6 21.62 12.18 -11.33
N ILE A 7 20.42 11.87 -10.85
CA ILE A 7 20.07 10.59 -10.24
C ILE A 7 19.32 9.78 -11.27
N THR A 8 19.80 8.57 -11.51
CA THR A 8 19.28 7.63 -12.49
C THR A 8 18.97 6.32 -11.80
N THR A 9 17.93 5.61 -12.23
CA THR A 9 17.69 4.23 -11.80
C THR A 9 18.12 3.25 -12.87
N PHE A 10 18.66 2.10 -12.44
CA PHE A 10 19.09 1.03 -13.35
C PHE A 10 18.38 -0.28 -13.00
N SER A 11 17.69 -0.86 -13.98
CA SER A 11 17.01 -2.16 -13.89
C SER A 11 17.29 -3.01 -15.14
N SER A 12 16.65 -4.18 -15.25
CA SER A 12 16.70 -5.00 -16.48
C SER A 12 16.21 -4.27 -17.73
N GLU A 13 15.48 -3.17 -17.57
CA GLU A 13 14.89 -2.38 -18.65
C GLU A 13 15.77 -1.20 -19.09
N GLY A 14 16.92 -0.98 -18.42
CA GLY A 14 17.89 0.06 -18.75
C GLY A 14 18.00 1.16 -17.68
N ALA A 15 18.58 2.30 -18.09
CA ALA A 15 18.85 3.44 -17.23
C ALA A 15 17.82 4.56 -17.48
N LEU A 16 17.17 5.07 -16.42
CA LEU A 16 16.20 6.17 -16.49
C LEU A 16 16.60 7.32 -15.57
N ALA A 17 16.70 8.54 -16.08
CA ALA A 17 16.91 9.72 -15.24
C ALA A 17 15.65 10.02 -14.41
N VAL A 18 15.80 10.06 -13.08
CA VAL A 18 14.68 10.19 -12.13
C VAL A 18 14.76 11.43 -11.22
N GLY A 19 15.90 12.11 -11.18
CA GLY A 19 16.06 13.34 -10.40
C GLY A 19 17.31 14.12 -10.76
N ASN A 20 17.35 15.40 -10.39
CA ASN A 20 18.49 16.30 -10.62
C ASN A 20 18.93 17.05 -9.34
N ASP A 21 18.50 16.56 -8.17
CA ASP A 21 18.83 17.12 -6.86
C ASP A 21 19.75 16.17 -6.09
N ILE A 22 20.49 16.71 -5.13
CA ILE A 22 21.34 15.91 -4.22
C ILE A 22 20.55 15.05 -3.24
N ILE A 23 19.23 15.26 -3.12
CA ILE A 23 18.31 14.48 -2.30
C ILE A 23 17.27 13.85 -3.21
N TYR A 24 17.09 12.54 -3.10
CA TYR A 24 16.06 11.81 -3.83
C TYR A 24 15.26 10.92 -2.88
N THR A 25 13.94 10.95 -3.04
CA THR A 25 13.03 10.05 -2.33
C THR A 25 12.57 8.98 -3.32
N PRO A 26 12.92 7.70 -3.10
CA PRO A 26 12.51 6.63 -3.99
C PRO A 26 11.00 6.50 -4.11
N THR A 27 10.56 6.09 -5.29
CA THR A 27 9.18 5.83 -5.67
C THR A 27 8.92 4.32 -5.75
N LEU A 28 7.69 3.93 -6.05
CA LEU A 28 7.33 2.51 -6.16
C LEU A 28 8.03 1.85 -7.36
N GLU A 29 8.24 2.63 -8.42
CA GLU A 29 8.86 2.23 -9.68
C GLU A 29 10.35 1.90 -9.51
N ASP A 30 10.99 2.42 -8.45
CA ASP A 30 12.41 2.17 -8.18
C ASP A 30 12.64 0.85 -7.42
N VAL A 31 11.59 0.20 -6.92
CA VAL A 31 11.71 -1.04 -6.13
C VAL A 31 12.43 -2.12 -6.95
N GLY A 32 13.52 -2.64 -6.39
CA GLY A 32 14.39 -3.62 -7.05
C GLY A 32 15.44 -3.01 -7.99
N ALA A 33 15.33 -1.72 -8.32
CA ALA A 33 16.31 -0.99 -9.11
C ALA A 33 17.44 -0.44 -8.21
N TYR A 34 18.56 -0.12 -8.85
CA TYR A 34 19.71 0.54 -8.22
C TYR A 34 19.64 2.04 -8.49
N LEU A 35 19.87 2.87 -7.48
CA LEU A 35 20.05 4.31 -7.68
C LEU A 35 21.51 4.57 -8.04
N VAL A 36 21.70 5.35 -9.08
CA VAL A 36 23.00 5.75 -9.62
C VAL A 36 23.07 7.27 -9.59
N LEU A 37 24.03 7.81 -8.85
CA LEU A 37 24.36 9.23 -8.86
C LEU A 37 25.58 9.43 -9.77
N CYS A 38 25.41 10.24 -10.81
CA CYS A 38 26.50 10.69 -11.67
C CYS A 38 26.77 12.17 -11.38
N TRP A 39 28.01 12.49 -11.01
CA TRP A 39 28.43 13.84 -10.67
C TRP A 39 29.66 14.27 -11.46
N LEU A 40 29.65 15.50 -11.97
CA LEU A 40 30.81 16.13 -12.61
C LEU A 40 31.43 17.18 -11.66
N PRO A 41 32.50 16.84 -10.90
CA PRO A 41 33.15 17.79 -10.01
C PRO A 41 33.59 19.04 -10.76
N THR A 42 33.26 20.21 -10.21
CA THR A 42 33.74 21.49 -10.73
C THR A 42 34.60 22.16 -9.67
N ARG A 43 35.85 22.43 -9.99
CA ARG A 43 36.77 23.13 -9.10
C ARG A 43 36.39 24.61 -9.02
N ASN A 44 36.84 25.31 -7.97
CA ASN A 44 36.53 26.73 -7.74
C ASN A 44 36.95 27.69 -8.89
N ASP A 45 37.85 27.27 -9.79
CA ASP A 45 38.20 28.01 -11.01
C ASP A 45 37.26 27.70 -12.20
N GLY A 46 36.15 27.01 -11.97
CA GLY A 46 35.15 26.64 -12.98
C GLY A 46 35.57 25.49 -13.88
N LYS A 47 36.72 24.84 -13.64
CA LYS A 47 37.19 23.74 -14.48
C LYS A 47 36.53 22.42 -14.06
N PRO A 48 35.87 21.69 -14.98
CA PRO A 48 35.33 20.38 -14.70
C PRO A 48 36.47 19.36 -14.54
N GLY A 49 36.28 18.43 -13.62
CA GLY A 49 37.11 17.23 -13.47
C GLY A 49 36.52 16.04 -14.23
N GLU A 50 36.87 14.83 -13.80
CA GLU A 50 36.33 13.59 -14.35
C GLU A 50 35.00 13.22 -13.67
N PRO A 51 34.02 12.65 -14.40
CA PRO A 51 32.77 12.16 -13.82
C PRO A 51 33.02 11.12 -12.73
N VAL A 52 32.27 11.23 -11.63
CA VAL A 52 32.26 10.27 -10.53
C VAL A 52 30.88 9.62 -10.46
N ILE A 53 30.86 8.30 -10.25
CA ILE A 53 29.64 7.51 -10.16
C ILE A 53 29.57 6.85 -8.78
N ALA A 54 28.42 6.96 -8.12
CA ALA A 54 28.08 6.21 -6.93
C ALA A 54 26.81 5.38 -7.17
N ILE A 55 26.80 4.15 -6.66
CA ILE A 55 25.70 3.20 -6.85
C ILE A 55 25.21 2.74 -5.48
N SER A 56 23.88 2.74 -5.27
CA SER A 56 23.26 2.26 -4.03
C SER A 56 23.14 0.73 -3.99
N ASN A 57 22.66 0.19 -2.87
CA ASN A 57 22.00 -1.12 -2.90
C ASN A 57 20.65 -1.03 -3.64
N PRO A 58 20.05 -2.16 -4.06
CA PRO A 58 18.69 -2.14 -4.60
C PRO A 58 17.73 -1.46 -3.64
N VAL A 59 16.82 -0.66 -4.16
CA VAL A 59 15.71 -0.11 -3.37
C VAL A 59 14.84 -1.29 -2.92
N LEU A 60 14.74 -1.51 -1.61
CA LEU A 60 13.96 -2.60 -1.05
C LEU A 60 12.52 -2.14 -0.81
N ALA A 61 11.55 -2.98 -1.20
CA ALA A 61 10.18 -2.78 -0.79
C ALA A 61 10.04 -2.91 0.73
N ALA A 62 9.30 -2.00 1.34
CA ALA A 62 8.94 -2.08 2.76
C ALA A 62 7.96 -3.24 3.03
N LEU A 63 7.81 -3.61 4.30
CA LEU A 63 6.84 -4.62 4.70
C LEU A 63 5.41 -4.17 4.35
N PRO A 64 4.53 -5.08 3.89
CA PRO A 64 3.14 -4.80 3.61
C PRO A 64 2.41 -4.36 4.88
N VAL A 65 1.85 -3.16 4.87
CA VAL A 65 1.08 -2.56 5.97
C VAL A 65 -0.13 -1.82 5.43
N VAL A 66 -1.09 -1.56 6.32
CA VAL A 66 -2.34 -0.89 5.97
C VAL A 66 -2.60 0.33 6.83
N SER A 67 -3.09 1.39 6.20
CA SER A 67 -3.49 2.63 6.84
C SER A 67 -4.86 3.09 6.32
N ASN A 68 -5.45 4.08 6.99
CA ASN A 68 -6.75 4.69 6.62
C ASN A 68 -7.84 3.65 6.34
N VAL A 69 -7.92 2.64 7.20
CA VAL A 69 -8.89 1.55 7.05
C VAL A 69 -10.20 2.02 7.68
N CYS A 70 -11.31 1.95 6.95
CA CYS A 70 -12.64 2.28 7.48
C CYS A 70 -13.75 1.50 6.76
N ILE A 71 -14.89 1.33 7.45
CA ILE A 71 -16.11 0.79 6.84
C ILE A 71 -17.02 1.95 6.46
N LYS A 72 -17.49 1.97 5.21
CA LYS A 72 -18.52 2.91 4.75
C LYS A 72 -19.77 2.17 4.32
N LYS A 73 -20.92 2.73 4.64
CA LYS A 73 -22.22 2.25 4.17
C LYS A 73 -22.48 2.81 2.76
N LEU A 74 -22.59 1.94 1.76
CA LEU A 74 -22.86 2.30 0.35
C LEU A 74 -24.36 2.43 0.07
N SER A 75 -25.16 1.51 0.62
CA SER A 75 -26.62 1.50 0.53
C SER A 75 -27.21 0.98 1.84
N SER A 76 -28.52 0.81 1.94
CA SER A 76 -29.14 0.19 3.11
C SER A 76 -28.61 -1.21 3.41
N THR A 77 -28.23 -1.95 2.36
CA THR A 77 -27.79 -3.36 2.40
C THR A 77 -26.34 -3.58 1.98
N ALA A 78 -25.56 -2.55 1.64
CA ALA A 78 -24.19 -2.74 1.17
C ALA A 78 -23.19 -1.89 1.95
N TYR A 79 -22.05 -2.49 2.29
CA TYR A 79 -20.93 -1.87 2.98
C TYR A 79 -19.64 -2.08 2.19
N VAL A 80 -18.71 -1.13 2.29
CA VAL A 80 -17.37 -1.22 1.70
C VAL A 80 -16.30 -1.00 2.76
N GLY A 81 -15.29 -1.88 2.75
CA GLY A 81 -14.04 -1.70 3.48
C GLY A 81 -13.04 -0.91 2.63
N GLU A 82 -12.86 0.37 2.96
CA GLU A 82 -11.81 1.21 2.37
C GLU A 82 -10.50 1.01 3.11
N ARG A 83 -9.39 1.09 2.37
CA ARG A 83 -8.03 0.90 2.88
C ARG A 83 -6.98 1.53 1.97
N LYS A 84 -5.84 1.90 2.55
CA LYS A 84 -4.65 2.32 1.83
C LYS A 84 -3.48 1.38 2.14
N TYR A 85 -3.05 0.64 1.12
CA TYR A 85 -1.90 -0.27 1.17
C TYR A 85 -0.58 0.51 1.10
N TYR A 86 0.45 -0.01 1.77
CA TYR A 86 1.84 0.42 1.65
C TYR A 86 2.76 -0.80 1.78
N GLY A 87 3.92 -0.78 1.12
CA GLY A 87 4.92 -1.84 1.22
C GLY A 87 5.31 -2.44 -0.13
N GLY A 88 5.58 -1.62 -1.15
CA GLY A 88 5.92 -2.10 -2.49
C GLY A 88 4.69 -2.34 -3.38
N HIS A 89 4.76 -3.28 -4.32
CA HIS A 89 3.65 -3.57 -5.22
C HIS A 89 2.60 -4.43 -4.51
N GLU A 90 1.35 -3.95 -4.51
CA GLU A 90 0.22 -4.65 -3.89
C GLU A 90 -0.05 -5.98 -4.61
N GLY A 91 -0.17 -7.05 -3.83
CA GLY A 91 -0.48 -8.39 -4.29
C GLY A 91 -1.96 -8.76 -4.08
N PRO A 92 -2.30 -10.06 -4.14
CA PRO A 92 -3.65 -10.53 -3.86
C PRO A 92 -3.93 -10.47 -2.36
N ASN A 93 -4.51 -9.36 -1.90
CA ASN A 93 -4.89 -9.20 -0.50
C ASN A 93 -5.97 -10.18 -0.05
N ILE A 94 -6.03 -10.39 1.25
CA ILE A 94 -7.03 -11.24 1.89
C ILE A 94 -8.00 -10.35 2.67
N TYR A 95 -9.28 -10.47 2.31
CA TYR A 95 -10.39 -9.78 2.97
C TYR A 95 -11.24 -10.79 3.71
N ASN A 96 -11.77 -10.39 4.87
CA ASN A 96 -12.77 -11.16 5.58
C ASN A 96 -13.80 -10.20 6.18
N TRP A 97 -15.04 -10.64 6.26
CA TRP A 97 -16.05 -9.98 7.05
C TRP A 97 -16.43 -10.85 8.24
N TYR A 98 -16.75 -10.18 9.35
CA TYR A 98 -17.17 -10.82 10.58
C TYR A 98 -18.45 -10.18 11.09
N ARG A 99 -19.22 -10.95 11.86
CA ARG A 99 -20.35 -10.49 12.65
C ARG A 99 -19.94 -10.46 14.10
N GLU A 100 -20.33 -9.40 14.80
CA GLU A 100 -20.20 -9.30 16.24
C GLU A 100 -21.57 -9.14 16.89
N THR A 101 -21.82 -9.90 17.96
CA THR A 101 -23.02 -9.77 18.79
C THR A 101 -22.93 -8.56 19.71
N ALA A 102 -24.05 -8.13 20.29
CA ALA A 102 -24.05 -7.05 21.28
C ALA A 102 -23.19 -7.37 22.53
N GLU A 103 -22.95 -8.66 22.81
CA GLU A 103 -22.09 -9.13 23.90
C GLU A 103 -20.61 -9.23 23.50
N GLY A 104 -20.24 -8.85 22.27
CA GLY A 104 -18.85 -8.87 21.79
C GLY A 104 -18.38 -10.22 21.25
N THR A 105 -19.29 -11.15 20.92
CA THR A 105 -18.90 -12.44 20.33
C THR A 105 -18.74 -12.27 18.82
N THR A 106 -17.50 -12.38 18.34
CA THR A 106 -17.15 -12.27 16.91
C THR A 106 -17.18 -13.63 16.19
N SER A 107 -17.72 -13.67 14.97
CA SER A 107 -17.77 -14.86 14.10
C SER A 107 -17.52 -14.49 12.64
N ILE A 108 -16.77 -15.33 11.90
CA ILE A 108 -16.44 -15.08 10.49
C ILE A 108 -17.64 -15.37 9.57
N ILE A 109 -17.81 -14.54 8.54
CA ILE A 109 -18.80 -14.74 7.48
C ILE A 109 -18.14 -15.51 6.34
N ASN A 110 -18.46 -16.79 6.22
CA ASN A 110 -17.87 -17.66 5.21
C ASN A 110 -18.16 -17.16 3.79
N GLY A 111 -17.11 -17.04 2.97
CA GLY A 111 -17.21 -16.58 1.58
C GLY A 111 -17.22 -15.06 1.40
N ALA A 112 -17.23 -14.27 2.48
CA ALA A 112 -17.17 -12.81 2.41
C ALA A 112 -15.71 -12.33 2.24
N ASN A 113 -15.14 -12.57 1.07
CA ASN A 113 -13.73 -12.30 0.74
C ASN A 113 -13.53 -11.13 -0.23
N SER A 114 -14.48 -10.17 -0.24
CA SER A 114 -14.46 -8.96 -1.06
C SER A 114 -14.34 -7.70 -0.19
N THR A 115 -13.92 -6.59 -0.79
CA THR A 115 -13.98 -5.27 -0.14
C THR A 115 -15.41 -4.77 0.01
N ILE A 116 -16.36 -5.28 -0.77
CA ILE A 116 -17.78 -4.96 -0.67
C ILE A 116 -18.49 -6.15 -0.05
N TYR A 117 -19.35 -5.89 0.92
CA TYR A 117 -20.22 -6.89 1.53
C TYR A 117 -21.67 -6.48 1.41
N GLU A 118 -22.49 -7.43 0.93
CA GLU A 118 -23.93 -7.32 0.89
C GLU A 118 -24.53 -8.02 2.11
N VAL A 119 -25.32 -7.26 2.85
CA VAL A 119 -26.04 -7.67 4.05
C VAL A 119 -27.13 -8.67 3.68
N THR A 120 -27.22 -9.72 4.49
CA THR A 120 -28.26 -10.74 4.44
C THR A 120 -29.12 -10.70 5.69
N ASP A 121 -30.24 -11.41 5.70
CA ASP A 121 -31.11 -11.46 6.88
C ASP A 121 -30.43 -12.11 8.10
N PHE A 122 -29.37 -12.90 7.90
CA PHE A 122 -28.56 -13.47 8.98
C PHE A 122 -27.66 -12.45 9.68
N ASP A 123 -27.49 -11.26 9.11
CA ASP A 123 -26.70 -10.17 9.67
C ASP A 123 -27.54 -9.26 10.58
N TYR A 124 -28.87 -9.43 10.64
CA TYR A 124 -29.71 -8.62 11.51
C TYR A 124 -29.40 -8.83 12.99
N ASN A 125 -29.41 -7.73 13.73
CA ASN A 125 -29.00 -7.63 15.14
C ASN A 125 -27.50 -7.85 15.38
N PHE A 126 -26.69 -7.98 14.33
CA PHE A 126 -25.23 -8.00 14.42
C PHE A 126 -24.61 -6.67 13.97
N GLN A 127 -23.37 -6.47 14.39
CA GLN A 127 -22.47 -5.45 13.87
C GLN A 127 -21.50 -6.12 12.88
N LEU A 128 -21.11 -5.40 11.83
CA LEU A 128 -20.12 -5.90 10.88
C LEU A 128 -18.72 -5.41 11.26
N ILE A 129 -17.76 -6.30 11.12
CA ILE A 129 -16.33 -5.98 11.21
C ILE A 129 -15.69 -6.36 9.88
N PHE A 130 -14.86 -5.46 9.36
CA PHE A 130 -14.05 -5.72 8.18
C PHE A 130 -12.62 -6.04 8.61
N GLY A 131 -12.12 -7.18 8.12
CA GLY A 131 -10.73 -7.61 8.28
C GLY A 131 -9.97 -7.49 6.98
N TYR A 132 -8.76 -6.95 7.08
CA TYR A 132 -7.84 -6.81 5.97
C TYR A 132 -6.45 -7.30 6.34
N MET A 133 -5.91 -8.20 5.53
CA MET A 133 -4.54 -8.66 5.64
C MET A 133 -3.80 -8.31 4.33
N PRO A 134 -2.88 -7.32 4.37
CA PRO A 134 -2.17 -6.89 3.17
C PRO A 134 -1.23 -7.98 2.68
N ALA A 135 -1.17 -8.14 1.36
CA ALA A 135 -0.20 -9.01 0.72
C ALA A 135 0.59 -8.21 -0.33
N ARG A 136 1.89 -8.42 -0.37
CA ARG A 136 2.77 -7.88 -1.41
C ARG A 136 2.83 -8.85 -2.58
N SER A 137 3.17 -8.35 -3.77
CA SER A 137 3.22 -9.15 -5.00
C SER A 137 4.18 -10.36 -4.94
N ASP A 138 5.16 -10.34 -4.04
CA ASP A 138 6.09 -11.45 -3.76
C ASP A 138 5.59 -12.40 -2.66
N SER A 139 4.29 -12.35 -2.33
CA SER A 139 3.63 -13.19 -1.33
C SER A 139 4.07 -12.96 0.12
N ILE A 140 4.80 -11.89 0.42
CA ILE A 140 4.95 -11.45 1.82
C ILE A 140 3.61 -10.92 2.30
N VAL A 141 3.18 -11.40 3.46
CA VAL A 141 1.90 -11.05 4.09
C VAL A 141 2.18 -10.19 5.32
N GLY A 142 1.39 -9.13 5.50
CA GLY A 142 1.46 -8.26 6.67
C GLY A 142 0.50 -8.70 7.77
N GLU A 143 0.33 -7.84 8.76
CA GLU A 143 -0.55 -8.12 9.90
C GLU A 143 -2.02 -7.97 9.53
N LEU A 144 -2.86 -8.89 10.03
CA LEU A 144 -4.31 -8.76 9.96
C LEU A 144 -4.76 -7.55 10.78
N LYS A 145 -5.48 -6.64 10.14
CA LYS A 145 -6.14 -5.52 10.81
C LYS A 145 -7.65 -5.73 10.79
N LEU A 146 -8.24 -5.81 11.97
CA LEU A 146 -9.68 -5.74 12.17
C LEU A 146 -10.08 -4.28 12.42
N LEU A 147 -11.22 -3.88 11.85
CA LEU A 147 -11.81 -2.58 12.10
C LEU A 147 -12.77 -2.58 13.28
N GLU A 148 -13.04 -1.38 13.78
CA GLU A 148 -14.13 -1.19 14.74
C GLU A 148 -15.47 -1.65 14.15
N PRO A 149 -16.32 -2.29 14.95
CA PRO A 149 -17.63 -2.74 14.50
C PRO A 149 -18.51 -1.60 13.98
N THR A 150 -19.33 -1.88 12.97
CA THR A 150 -20.36 -0.93 12.53
C THR A 150 -21.45 -0.76 13.59
N LYS A 151 -22.39 0.16 13.34
CA LYS A 151 -23.69 0.12 14.03
C LYS A 151 -24.40 -1.21 13.73
N THR A 152 -25.26 -1.61 14.67
CA THR A 152 -26.13 -2.79 14.52
C THR A 152 -27.01 -2.64 13.28
N ILE A 153 -27.09 -3.71 12.51
CA ILE A 153 -27.92 -3.79 11.32
C ILE A 153 -29.33 -4.22 11.73
N PHE A 154 -30.32 -3.47 11.28
CA PHE A 154 -31.74 -3.77 11.48
C PHE A 154 -32.41 -3.96 10.12
N PRO A 155 -33.49 -4.77 10.06
CA PRO A 155 -34.31 -4.86 8.86
C PRO A 155 -34.90 -3.50 8.50
N GLU A 156 -35.09 -3.25 7.21
CA GLU A 156 -35.81 -2.06 6.77
C GLU A 156 -37.25 -2.11 7.30
N LEU A 157 -37.73 -0.99 7.83
CA LEU A 157 -39.12 -0.86 8.25
C LEU A 157 -40.01 -0.75 7.00
N PRO A 158 -41.19 -1.39 6.98
CA PRO A 158 -42.14 -1.34 5.87
C PRO A 158 -42.74 0.06 5.66
#